data_AF-A0A814ZQI9-F1
#
_entry.id   AF-A0A814ZQI9-F1
#
_cell.length_a   1.000
_cell.length_b   1.000
_cell.length_c   1.000
_cell.angle_alpha   90.00
_cell.angle_beta   90.00
_cell.angle_gamma   90.00
#
_symmetry.space_group_name_H-M   'P 1'
#
loop_
_entity.id
_entity.type
_entity.pdbx_description
1 polymer ?
#
loop_
_entity_poly.entity_id
_entity_poly.type
_entity_poly.pdbx_seq_one_letter_code
_entity_poly.pdbx_strand_id
1 'polypeptide(L)'
;MEIPGVQRNPGNPIEISGIRTILGADPTTTHQEHSTAIGSNAPSYSTVARWAKRFREGREDVDDEPRPGRPISELTERNIELVRQIINNDPHSTYDDIIAETSLSHGTVERIIHDHLKMKKVTSRWVPHELTDEQKQERVRICRENLARFESGS
;
A
#
# COMPACT_ATOMS: atom_id res chain seq x y z
N MET A 1 15.99 -38.89 -35.98
CA MET A 1 14.91 -38.63 -35.01
C MET A 1 15.46 -37.59 -34.04
N GLU A 2 15.33 -36.31 -34.38
CA GLU A 2 15.71 -35.17 -33.54
C GLU A 2 14.52 -34.21 -33.53
N ILE A 3 14.09 -33.79 -32.34
CA ILE A 3 12.96 -32.86 -32.18
C ILE A 3 13.57 -31.47 -31.97
N PRO A 4 13.35 -30.50 -32.87
CA PRO A 4 13.86 -29.15 -32.70
C PRO A 4 12.92 -28.34 -31.79
N GLY A 5 13.49 -27.51 -30.92
CA GLY A 5 12.76 -26.34 -30.41
C GLY A 5 12.20 -26.38 -28.99
N VAL A 6 12.77 -27.13 -28.05
CA VAL A 6 12.59 -26.78 -26.62
C VAL A 6 13.65 -25.74 -26.27
N GLN A 7 13.27 -24.46 -26.37
CA GLN A 7 13.95 -23.40 -25.63
C GLN A 7 13.81 -23.79 -24.15
N ARG A 8 14.83 -24.46 -23.60
CA ARG A 8 14.94 -24.68 -22.16
C ARG A 8 14.94 -23.29 -21.57
N ASN A 9 13.88 -22.94 -20.84
CA ASN A 9 13.80 -21.67 -20.14
C ASN A 9 15.08 -21.55 -19.29
N PRO A 10 16.03 -20.66 -19.64
CA PRO A 10 17.23 -20.54 -18.85
C PRO A 10 16.77 -19.99 -17.50
N GLY A 11 16.95 -20.78 -16.44
CA GLY A 11 16.74 -20.30 -15.07
C GLY A 11 17.44 -18.95 -14.89
N ASN A 12 16.96 -18.13 -13.97
CA ASN A 12 17.46 -16.78 -13.77
C ASN A 12 19.02 -16.80 -13.72
N PRO A 13 19.74 -15.99 -14.53
CA PRO A 13 21.20 -16.01 -14.57
C PRO A 13 21.85 -15.85 -13.18
N ILE A 14 21.15 -15.20 -12.25
CA ILE A 14 21.58 -15.05 -10.85
C ILE A 14 21.45 -16.37 -10.08
N GLU A 15 20.36 -17.12 -10.25
CA GLU A 15 20.19 -18.46 -9.66
C GLU A 15 21.27 -19.42 -10.17
N ILE A 16 21.51 -19.42 -11.49
CA ILE A 16 22.58 -20.21 -12.10
C ILE A 16 23.95 -19.79 -11.54
N SER A 17 24.17 -18.49 -11.33
CA SER A 17 25.40 -17.99 -10.69
C SER A 17 25.53 -18.47 -9.25
N GLY A 18 24.42 -18.56 -8.50
CA GLY A 18 24.40 -19.10 -7.14
C GLY A 18 24.79 -20.56 -7.09
N ILE A 19 24.14 -21.39 -7.92
CA ILE A 19 24.46 -22.82 -8.04
C ILE A 19 25.93 -23.02 -8.43
N ARG A 20 26.43 -22.30 -9.43
CA ARG A 20 27.84 -22.36 -9.85
C ARG A 20 28.80 -21.96 -8.75
N THR A 21 28.47 -20.92 -7.97
CA THR A 21 29.28 -20.45 -6.85
C THR A 21 29.33 -21.50 -5.72
N ILE A 22 28.19 -22.13 -5.39
CA ILE A 22 28.13 -23.22 -4.40
C ILE A 22 28.96 -24.43 -4.85
N LEU A 23 28.97 -24.72 -6.15
CA LEU A 23 29.78 -25.76 -6.77
C LEU A 23 31.27 -25.37 -6.92
N GLY A 24 31.69 -24.21 -6.42
CA GLY A 24 33.10 -23.79 -6.39
C GLY A 24 33.63 -23.18 -7.69
N ALA A 25 32.75 -22.79 -8.63
CA ALA A 25 33.17 -22.16 -9.87
C ALA A 25 33.61 -20.69 -9.64
N ASP A 26 34.64 -20.26 -10.37
CA ASP A 26 35.09 -18.88 -10.34
C ASP A 26 34.06 -17.94 -11.03
N PRO A 27 33.85 -16.70 -10.52
CA PRO A 27 32.96 -15.73 -11.15
C PRO A 27 33.29 -15.43 -12.62
N THR A 28 34.56 -15.55 -13.02
CA THR A 28 35.02 -15.34 -14.40
C THR A 28 34.47 -16.42 -15.33
N THR A 29 34.58 -17.68 -14.93
CA THR A 29 34.03 -18.82 -15.67
C THR A 29 32.51 -18.70 -15.78
N THR A 30 31.85 -18.37 -14.67
CA THR A 30 30.39 -18.17 -14.64
C THR A 30 29.95 -17.06 -15.59
N HIS A 31 30.66 -15.93 -15.63
CA HIS A 31 30.35 -14.83 -16.54
C HIS A 31 30.58 -15.18 -18.02
N GLN A 32 31.62 -15.96 -18.33
CA GLN A 32 31.87 -16.45 -19.69
C GLN A 32 30.75 -17.39 -20.13
N GLU A 33 30.32 -18.32 -19.28
CA GLU A 33 29.19 -19.22 -19.57
C GLU A 33 27.90 -18.45 -19.85
N HIS A 34 27.59 -17.44 -19.03
CA HIS A 34 26.45 -16.55 -19.28
C HIS A 34 26.60 -15.81 -20.61
N SER A 35 27.78 -15.25 -20.89
CA SER A 35 28.02 -14.52 -22.15
C SER A 35 27.90 -15.42 -23.38
N THR A 36 28.32 -16.69 -23.28
CA THR A 36 28.16 -17.68 -24.36
C THR A 36 26.70 -18.11 -24.53
N ALA A 37 25.95 -18.27 -23.44
CA ALA A 37 24.58 -18.79 -23.49
C ALA A 37 23.55 -17.73 -23.91
N ILE A 38 23.66 -16.50 -23.38
CA ILE A 38 22.63 -15.45 -23.52
C ILE A 38 23.17 -14.12 -24.09
N GLY A 39 24.45 -14.07 -24.48
CA GLY A 39 25.02 -12.96 -25.26
C GLY A 39 24.85 -11.61 -24.57
N SER A 40 24.25 -10.65 -25.28
CA SER A 40 24.04 -9.28 -24.81
C SER A 40 23.11 -9.16 -23.60
N ASN A 41 22.31 -10.20 -23.31
CA ASN A 41 21.43 -10.23 -22.14
C ASN A 41 22.14 -10.80 -20.89
N ALA A 42 23.43 -11.15 -21.01
CA ALA A 42 24.21 -11.64 -19.89
C ALA A 42 24.43 -10.54 -18.84
N PRO A 43 24.34 -10.87 -17.54
CA PRO A 43 24.73 -9.95 -16.50
C PRO A 43 26.20 -9.60 -16.61
N SER A 44 26.55 -8.35 -16.28
CA SER A 44 27.94 -7.90 -16.25
C SER A 44 28.77 -8.76 -15.28
N TYR A 45 30.07 -8.87 -15.54
CA TYR A 45 31.01 -9.53 -14.63
C TYR A 45 30.87 -9.00 -13.18
N SER A 46 30.72 -7.68 -13.01
CA SER A 46 30.52 -7.05 -11.70
C SER A 46 29.26 -7.55 -10.97
N THR A 47 28.17 -7.81 -11.72
CA THR A 47 26.93 -8.36 -11.17
C THR A 47 27.14 -9.80 -10.75
N VAL A 48 27.77 -10.63 -11.60
CA VAL A 48 28.09 -12.04 -11.30
C VAL A 48 29.00 -12.16 -10.08
N ALA A 49 30.07 -11.37 -10.00
CA ALA A 49 31.00 -11.38 -8.88
C ALA A 49 30.34 -10.91 -7.57
N ARG A 50 29.47 -9.89 -7.62
CA ARG A 50 28.70 -9.43 -6.47
C ARG A 50 27.75 -10.51 -5.94
N TRP A 51 27.03 -11.18 -6.82
CA TRP A 51 26.14 -12.29 -6.43
C TRP A 51 26.92 -13.50 -5.92
N ALA A 52 28.02 -13.88 -6.57
CA ALA A 52 28.91 -14.95 -6.10
C ALA A 52 29.51 -14.65 -4.71
N LYS A 53 29.73 -13.38 -4.37
CA LYS A 53 30.09 -13.00 -3.00
C LYS A 53 28.93 -13.23 -2.03
N ARG A 54 27.73 -12.75 -2.36
CA ARG A 54 26.52 -12.90 -1.53
C ARG A 54 26.16 -14.36 -1.25
N PHE A 55 26.26 -15.23 -2.25
CA PHE A 55 26.03 -16.66 -2.09
C PHE A 55 27.08 -17.33 -1.18
N ARG A 56 28.36 -16.94 -1.28
CA ARG A 56 29.41 -17.40 -0.33
C ARG A 56 29.19 -16.92 1.10
N GLU A 57 28.54 -15.77 1.26
CA GLU A 57 28.15 -15.21 2.57
C GLU A 57 26.85 -15.83 3.12
N GLY A 58 26.28 -16.84 2.44
CA GLY A 58 25.13 -17.60 2.92
C GLY A 58 23.76 -17.06 2.49
N ARG A 59 23.69 -16.12 1.55
CA ARG A 59 22.41 -15.68 0.98
C ARG A 59 21.88 -16.73 -0.01
N GLU A 60 20.69 -17.27 0.24
CA GLU A 60 20.05 -18.27 -0.62
C GLU A 60 18.98 -17.67 -1.56
N ASP A 61 18.47 -16.50 -1.21
CA ASP A 61 17.42 -15.80 -1.95
C ASP A 61 17.97 -14.90 -3.07
N VAL A 62 17.27 -14.92 -4.20
CA VAL A 62 17.57 -14.16 -5.43
C VAL A 62 16.67 -12.94 -5.57
N ASP A 63 15.61 -12.83 -4.77
CA ASP A 63 14.72 -11.68 -4.80
C ASP A 63 15.45 -10.39 -4.38
N ASP A 64 14.91 -9.28 -4.86
CA ASP A 64 15.37 -7.96 -4.44
C ASP A 64 15.01 -7.72 -2.98
N GLU A 65 15.97 -7.20 -2.21
CA GLU A 65 15.69 -6.73 -0.86
C GLU A 65 14.62 -5.61 -0.89
N PRO A 66 13.83 -5.46 0.19
CA PRO A 66 12.87 -4.37 0.30
C PRO A 66 13.54 -3.04 -0.02
N ARG A 67 13.17 -2.44 -1.15
CA ARG A 67 13.72 -1.15 -1.57
C ARG A 67 13.07 -0.07 -0.70
N PRO A 68 13.83 0.75 0.03
CA PRO A 68 13.27 1.94 0.66
C PRO A 68 12.74 2.82 -0.46
N GLY A 69 11.41 2.91 -0.58
CA GLY A 69 10.75 3.78 -1.53
C GLY A 69 11.04 5.25 -1.22
N ARG A 70 10.51 6.16 -2.04
CA ARG A 70 10.58 7.59 -1.74
C ARG A 70 9.82 7.87 -0.44
N PRO A 71 10.45 8.45 0.60
CA PRO A 71 9.71 8.88 1.77
C PRO A 71 8.72 9.98 1.35
N ILE A 72 7.43 9.76 1.60
CA ILE A 72 6.41 10.78 1.38
C ILE A 72 6.50 11.72 2.59
N SER A 73 7.26 12.81 2.46
CA SER A 73 7.53 13.72 3.59
C SER A 73 6.26 14.35 4.18
N GLU A 74 5.16 14.32 3.44
CA GLU A 74 3.89 14.92 3.82
C GLU A 74 2.97 13.96 4.61
N LEU A 75 3.23 12.65 4.62
CA LEU A 75 2.44 11.65 5.37
C LEU A 75 3.02 11.43 6.78
N THR A 76 3.14 12.51 7.54
CA THR A 76 3.52 12.42 8.95
C THR A 76 2.28 12.21 9.82
N GLU A 77 2.44 11.54 10.96
CA GLU A 77 1.36 11.38 11.97
C GLU A 77 0.74 12.73 12.37
N ARG A 78 1.57 13.78 12.46
CA ARG A 78 1.11 15.15 12.71
C ARG A 78 0.11 15.61 11.66
N ASN A 79 0.41 15.42 10.38
CA ASN A 79 -0.45 15.87 9.29
C ASN A 79 -1.75 15.04 9.22
N ILE A 80 -1.66 13.74 9.50
CA ILE A 80 -2.84 12.86 9.59
C ILE A 80 -3.79 13.35 10.69
N GLU A 81 -3.24 13.66 11.87
CA GLU A 81 -4.05 14.13 12.99
C GLU A 81 -4.63 15.53 12.74
N LEU A 82 -3.89 16.43 12.09
CA LEU A 82 -4.42 17.74 11.68
C LEU A 82 -5.62 17.59 10.74
N VAL A 83 -5.52 16.77 9.69
CA VAL A 83 -6.65 16.50 8.78
C VAL A 83 -7.84 15.90 9.53
N ARG A 84 -7.61 14.97 10.47
CA ARG A 84 -8.67 14.41 11.31
C ARG A 84 -9.38 15.47 12.14
N GLN A 85 -8.65 16.40 12.74
CA GLN A 85 -9.23 17.46 13.57
C GLN A 85 -10.12 18.38 12.76
N ILE A 86 -9.68 18.77 11.56
CA ILE A 86 -10.48 19.62 10.65
C ILE A 86 -11.81 18.95 10.34
N ILE A 87 -11.78 17.67 9.93
CA ILE A 87 -13.00 16.91 9.58
C ILE A 87 -13.93 16.72 10.79
N ASN A 88 -13.38 16.50 11.98
CA ASN A 88 -14.19 16.33 13.20
C ASN A 88 -14.84 17.63 13.67
N ASN A 89 -14.18 18.77 13.43
CA ASN A 89 -14.72 20.09 13.78
C ASN A 89 -15.83 20.49 12.81
N ASP A 90 -15.64 20.25 11.51
CA ASP A 90 -16.65 20.47 10.48
C ASP A 90 -16.73 19.30 9.49
N PRO A 91 -17.73 18.42 9.63
CA PRO A 91 -17.96 17.32 8.69
C PRO A 91 -18.31 17.75 7.26
N HIS A 92 -18.56 19.04 7.02
CA HIS A 92 -18.87 19.60 5.70
C HIS A 92 -17.67 20.24 5.00
N SER A 93 -16.50 20.25 5.63
CA SER A 93 -15.27 20.80 5.03
C SER A 93 -14.94 20.13 3.70
N THR A 94 -14.61 20.95 2.70
CA THR A 94 -14.22 20.50 1.38
C THR A 94 -12.73 20.13 1.33
N TYR A 95 -12.31 19.48 0.24
CA TYR A 95 -10.90 19.24 0.00
C TYR A 95 -10.10 20.55 -0.02
N ASP A 96 -10.64 21.62 -0.62
CA ASP A 96 -9.97 22.91 -0.72
C ASP A 96 -9.79 23.58 0.64
N ASP A 97 -10.78 23.45 1.54
CA ASP A 97 -10.68 23.96 2.91
C ASP A 97 -9.55 23.27 3.68
N ILE A 98 -9.48 21.94 3.58
CA ILE A 98 -8.45 21.13 4.24
C ILE A 98 -7.06 21.45 3.66
N ILE A 99 -6.95 21.61 2.34
CA ILE A 99 -5.70 21.99 1.65
C ILE A 99 -5.25 23.37 2.12
N ALA A 100 -6.16 24.35 2.19
CA ALA A 100 -5.86 25.70 2.61
C ALA A 100 -5.32 25.75 4.05
N GLU A 101 -5.87 24.92 4.95
CA GLU A 101 -5.47 24.89 6.35
C GLU A 101 -4.19 24.07 6.60
N THR A 102 -4.02 22.97 5.88
CA THR A 102 -2.88 22.04 6.10
C THR A 102 -1.68 22.31 5.19
N SER A 103 -1.85 23.11 4.13
CA SER A 103 -0.86 23.32 3.05
C SER A 103 -0.38 22.02 2.39
N LEU A 104 -1.18 20.95 2.46
CA LEU A 104 -0.87 19.66 1.84
C LEU A 104 -1.35 19.64 0.39
N SER A 105 -0.70 18.83 -0.45
CA SER A 105 -1.21 18.61 -1.80
C SER A 105 -2.54 17.84 -1.76
N HIS A 106 -3.40 18.09 -2.76
CA HIS A 106 -4.69 17.41 -2.89
C HIS A 106 -4.58 15.88 -2.81
N GLY A 107 -3.61 15.30 -3.53
CA GLY A 107 -3.39 13.85 -3.52
C GLY A 107 -2.90 13.31 -2.18
N THR A 108 -2.22 14.13 -1.37
CA THR A 108 -1.87 13.76 0.01
C THR A 108 -3.11 13.77 0.90
N VAL A 109 -3.95 14.81 0.81
CA VAL A 109 -5.21 14.89 1.58
C VAL A 109 -6.14 13.73 1.26
N GLU A 110 -6.33 13.42 -0.02
CA GLU A 110 -7.13 12.26 -0.48
C GLU A 110 -6.63 10.94 0.12
N ARG A 111 -5.30 10.73 0.08
CA ARG A 111 -4.68 9.54 0.66
C ARG A 111 -4.85 9.47 2.18
N ILE A 112 -4.70 10.60 2.87
CA ILE A 112 -4.91 10.65 4.32
C ILE A 112 -6.35 10.26 4.65
N ILE A 113 -7.35 10.83 3.97
CA ILE A 113 -8.77 10.58 4.24
C ILE A 113 -9.13 9.11 3.98
N HIS A 114 -8.72 8.56 2.82
CA HIS A 114 -9.13 7.22 2.41
C HIS A 114 -8.25 6.10 2.96
N ASP A 115 -6.92 6.26 2.94
CA ASP A 115 -5.99 5.18 3.29
C ASP A 115 -5.62 5.19 4.77
N HIS A 116 -5.51 6.35 5.41
CA HIS A 116 -5.09 6.44 6.82
C HIS A 116 -6.27 6.58 7.78
N LEU A 117 -7.22 7.48 7.50
CA LEU A 117 -8.39 7.70 8.33
C LEU A 117 -9.53 6.71 8.05
N LYS A 118 -9.48 6.02 6.89
CA LYS A 118 -10.51 5.07 6.44
C LYS A 118 -11.91 5.69 6.37
N MET A 119 -11.97 6.98 6.01
CA MET A 119 -13.21 7.73 5.90
C MET A 119 -13.75 7.72 4.47
N LYS A 120 -15.07 7.90 4.36
CA LYS A 120 -15.79 8.05 3.10
C LYS A 120 -16.77 9.21 3.19
N LYS A 121 -16.98 9.92 2.08
CA LYS A 121 -18.01 10.95 2.00
C LYS A 121 -19.39 10.31 2.15
N VAL A 122 -20.19 10.85 3.06
CA VAL A 122 -21.61 10.54 3.19
C VAL A 122 -22.38 11.85 3.06
N THR A 123 -23.44 11.85 2.26
CA THR A 123 -24.29 13.03 2.09
C THR A 123 -25.31 13.11 3.21
N SER A 124 -25.55 14.32 3.73
CA SER A 124 -26.64 14.57 4.67
C SER A 124 -27.98 14.14 4.09
N ARG A 125 -28.86 13.63 4.94
CA ARG A 125 -30.23 13.26 4.56
C ARG A 125 -31.13 14.48 4.71
N TRP A 126 -32.08 14.62 3.79
CA TRP A 126 -33.12 15.65 3.90
C TRP A 126 -34.03 15.35 5.11
N VAL A 127 -34.34 16.39 5.89
CA VAL A 127 -35.23 16.32 7.05
C VAL A 127 -36.41 17.27 6.81
N PRO A 128 -37.67 16.86 7.05
CA PRO A 128 -38.83 17.65 6.63
C PRO A 128 -39.01 19.01 7.31
N HIS A 129 -38.54 19.15 8.55
CA HIS A 129 -38.62 20.37 9.33
C HIS A 129 -37.58 20.33 10.44
N GLU A 130 -37.16 21.51 10.87
CA GLU A 130 -36.31 21.69 12.03
C GLU A 130 -37.18 21.64 13.30
N LEU A 131 -36.75 20.84 14.28
CA LEU A 131 -37.50 20.65 15.53
C LEU A 131 -36.95 21.56 16.62
N THR A 132 -37.84 22.17 17.39
CA THR A 132 -37.46 22.80 18.66
C THR A 132 -37.10 21.75 19.70
N ASP A 133 -36.43 22.16 20.77
CA ASP A 133 -36.02 21.23 21.82
C ASP A 133 -37.22 20.65 22.59
N GLU A 134 -38.28 21.43 22.78
CA GLU A 134 -39.54 20.96 23.37
C GLU A 134 -40.19 19.89 22.48
N GLN A 135 -40.22 20.10 21.15
CA GLN A 135 -40.75 19.13 20.21
C GLN A 135 -39.94 17.83 20.21
N LYS A 136 -38.61 17.89 20.33
CA LYS A 136 -37.76 16.70 20.45
C LYS A 136 -38.08 15.92 21.72
N GLN A 137 -38.20 16.60 22.86
CA GLN A 137 -38.51 15.98 24.14
C GLN A 137 -39.87 15.28 24.11
N GLU A 138 -40.88 15.96 23.58
CA GLU A 138 -42.23 15.42 23.48
C GLU A 138 -42.30 14.19 22.57
N ARG A 139 -41.60 14.23 21.42
CA ARG A 139 -41.49 13.07 20.54
C ARG A 139 -40.85 11.87 21.23
N VAL A 140 -39.77 12.09 21.99
CA VAL A 140 -39.11 11.00 22.74
C VAL A 140 -40.05 10.45 23.82
N ARG A 141 -40.79 11.30 24.53
CA ARG A 141 -41.78 10.88 25.53
C ARG A 141 -42.85 9.98 24.93
N ILE A 142 -43.50 10.44 23.86
CA ILE A 142 -44.56 9.68 23.16
C ILE A 142 -44.02 8.35 22.63
N CYS A 143 -42.83 8.35 22.02
CA CYS A 143 -42.22 7.12 21.51
C CYS A 143 -41.96 6.09 22.62
N ARG A 144 -41.50 6.53 23.80
CA ARG A 144 -41.29 5.64 24.96
C ARG A 144 -42.61 5.09 25.48
N GLU A 145 -43.65 5.91 25.58
CA GLU A 145 -44.99 5.47 26.00
C GLU A 145 -45.57 4.44 25.02
N ASN A 146 -45.45 4.68 23.72
CA ASN A 146 -45.90 3.76 22.68
C ASN A 146 -45.14 2.43 22.71
N LEU A 147 -43.82 2.47 22.91
CA LEU A 147 -42.99 1.27 23.04
C LEU A 147 -43.41 0.44 24.26
N ALA A 148 -43.59 1.08 25.42
CA ALA A 148 -44.03 0.40 26.64
C ALA A 148 -45.41 -0.25 26.47
N ARG A 149 -46.35 0.41 25.78
CA ARG A 149 -47.66 -0.17 25.46
C ARG A 149 -47.53 -1.42 24.60
N PHE A 150 -46.74 -1.34 23.53
CA PHE A 150 -46.46 -2.46 22.64
C PHE A 150 -45.84 -3.66 23.39
N GLU A 151 -44.86 -3.41 24.26
CA GLU A 151 -44.21 -4.45 25.07
C GLU A 151 -45.17 -5.07 26.10
N SER A 152 -46.12 -4.28 26.62
CA SER A 152 -47.14 -4.76 27.56
C SER A 152 -48.28 -5.57 26.92
N GLY A 153 -48.28 -5.70 25.59
CA GLY A 153 -49.27 -6.49 24.85
C GLY A 153 -50.68 -5.90 24.81
N SER A 154 -50.82 -4.59 25.05
CA SER A 154 -52.06 -3.82 24.84
C SER A 154 -52.11 -3.13 23.48
#